data_AF-A0A382VE49-F1
#
_entry.id   AF-A0A382VE49-F1
#
_cell.length_a   1.000
_cell.length_b   1.000
_cell.length_c   1.000
_cell.angle_alpha   90.00
_cell.angle_beta   90.00
_cell.angle_gamma   90.00
#
_symmetry.space_group_name_H-M   'P 1'
#
loop_
_entity.id
_entity.type
_entity.pdbx_description
1 polymer ?
#
loop_
_entity_poly.entity_id
_entity_poly.type
_entity_poly.pdbx_seq_one_letter_code
_entity_poly.pdbx_strand_id
1 'polypeptide(L)' 'VSDTNFERFTKCAVEVLSVDASQVTTEARFGDDLDADSLDLVELVMALEEEFD' A
#
# COMPACT_ATOMS: atom_id res chain seq x y z
N VAL A 1 -10.59 4.22 -15.28
CA VAL A 1 -9.13 4.49 -15.25
C VAL A 1 -8.61 4.67 -13.83
N SER A 2 -9.37 5.29 -12.91
CA SER A 2 -8.95 5.45 -11.50
C SER A 2 -8.93 4.12 -10.72
N ASP A 3 -9.91 3.24 -10.94
CA ASP A 3 -10.05 1.99 -10.18
C ASP A 3 -8.83 1.06 -10.36
N THR A 4 -8.24 1.05 -11.56
CA THR A 4 -7.10 0.20 -11.90
C THR A 4 -5.81 0.60 -11.14
N ASN A 5 -5.61 1.89 -10.87
CA ASN A 5 -4.42 2.35 -10.14
C ASN A 5 -4.55 2.03 -8.65
N PHE A 6 -5.76 2.18 -8.09
CA PHE A 6 -6.01 1.84 -6.71
C PHE A 6 -5.92 0.32 -6.46
N GLU A 7 -6.37 -0.52 -7.40
CA GLU A 7 -6.17 -1.98 -7.33
C GLU A 7 -4.68 -2.36 -7.34
N ARG A 8 -3.86 -1.75 -8.20
CA ARG A 8 -2.40 -1.98 -8.24
C ARG A 8 -1.72 -1.53 -6.95
N PHE A 9 -2.06 -0.34 -6.45
CA PHE A 9 -1.59 0.16 -5.17
C PHE A 9 -1.96 -0.79 -4.03
N THR A 10 -3.23 -1.24 -3.99
CA THR A 10 -3.75 -2.14 -2.96
C THR A 10 -2.99 -3.46 -2.97
N LYS A 11 -2.70 -4.00 -4.16
CA LYS A 11 -1.89 -5.22 -4.28
C LYS A 11 -0.48 -5.03 -3.70
N CYS A 12 0.21 -3.95 -4.06
CA CYS A 12 1.53 -3.65 -3.47
C CYS A 12 1.46 -3.46 -1.96
N ALA A 13 0.47 -2.73 -1.45
CA ALA A 13 0.30 -2.50 -0.02
C ALA A 13 0.06 -3.80 0.75
N VAL A 14 -0.77 -4.71 0.21
CA VAL A 14 -1.03 -6.03 0.82
C VAL A 14 0.23 -6.90 0.83
N GLU A 15 0.99 -6.90 -0.26
CA GLU A 15 2.21 -7.72 -0.39
C GLU A 15 3.35 -7.22 0.49
N VAL A 16 3.58 -5.90 0.53
CA VAL A 16 4.68 -5.30 1.29
C VAL A 16 4.34 -5.18 2.77
N LEU A 17 3.18 -4.63 3.11
CA LEU A 17 2.79 -4.39 4.51
C LEU A 17 2.20 -5.63 5.19
N SER A 18 1.98 -6.73 4.45
CA SER A 18 1.37 -7.96 4.97
C SER A 18 -0.01 -7.74 5.64
N VAL A 19 -0.79 -6.79 5.11
CA VAL A 19 -2.14 -6.42 5.58
C VAL A 19 -3.24 -7.01 4.70
N ASP A 20 -4.48 -7.04 5.20
CA ASP A 20 -5.62 -7.47 4.39
C ASP A 20 -6.03 -6.38 3.38
N ALA A 21 -6.40 -6.78 2.15
CA ALA A 21 -6.86 -5.85 1.12
C ALA A 21 -8.08 -5.02 1.56
N SER A 22 -8.92 -5.57 2.44
CA SER A 22 -10.07 -4.87 3.02
C SER A 22 -9.69 -3.76 4.00
N GLN A 23 -8.46 -3.77 4.55
CA GLN A 23 -7.94 -2.68 5.39
C GLN A 23 -7.39 -1.52 4.54
N VAL A 24 -7.00 -1.76 3.28
CA VAL A 24 -6.48 -0.74 2.38
C VAL A 24 -7.65 0.07 1.80
N THR A 25 -8.01 1.15 2.49
CA THR A 25 -9.04 2.09 2.08
C THR A 25 -8.43 3.48 1.85
N THR A 26 -9.14 4.36 1.15
CA THR A 26 -8.68 5.75 0.93
C THR A 26 -8.59 6.56 2.22
N GLU A 27 -9.27 6.12 3.27
CA GLU A 27 -9.30 6.73 4.59
C GLU A 27 -8.32 6.08 5.58
N ALA A 28 -7.75 4.92 5.23
CA ALA A 28 -6.84 4.18 6.10
C ALA A 28 -5.56 4.97 6.39
N ARG A 29 -5.11 4.89 7.63
CA ARG A 29 -3.86 5.50 8.09
C ARG A 29 -2.79 4.43 8.19
N PHE A 30 -1.66 4.64 7.51
CA PHE A 30 -0.56 3.66 7.48
C PHE A 30 -0.10 3.21 8.86
N GLY A 31 0.16 4.13 9.79
CA GLY A 31 0.60 3.76 11.13
C GLY A 31 -0.51 3.22 12.04
N ASP A 32 -1.71 3.81 12.00
CA ASP A 32 -2.75 3.50 12.98
C ASP A 32 -3.64 2.31 12.57
N ASP A 33 -3.90 2.14 11.26
CA ASP A 33 -4.82 1.13 10.72
C ASP A 33 -4.11 -0.02 10.00
N LEU A 34 -2.91 0.24 9.45
CA LEU A 34 -2.11 -0.75 8.71
C LEU A 34 -0.86 -1.22 9.48
N ASP A 35 -0.66 -0.72 10.70
CA ASP A 35 0.49 -1.03 11.58
C ASP A 35 1.86 -0.89 10.88
N ALA A 36 1.92 0.00 9.88
CA ALA A 36 3.11 0.21 9.06
C ALA A 36 4.03 1.26 9.71
N ASP A 37 5.28 0.89 9.89
CA ASP A 37 6.31 1.78 10.43
C ASP A 37 7.04 2.59 9.34
N SER A 38 8.03 3.38 9.75
CA SER A 38 8.80 4.20 8.80
C SER A 38 9.61 3.39 7.78
N LEU A 39 10.04 2.18 8.12
CA LEU A 39 10.78 1.29 7.23
C LEU A 39 9.82 0.65 6.22
N ASP A 40 8.67 0.18 6.69
CA ASP A 40 7.63 -0.40 5.83
C ASP A 40 7.16 0.59 4.75
N LEU A 41 7.04 1.87 5.11
CA LEU A 41 6.71 2.92 4.15
C LEU A 41 7.80 3.16 3.09
N VAL A 42 9.07 3.04 3.46
CA VAL A 42 10.18 3.15 2.50
C VAL A 42 10.13 1.98 1.52
N GLU A 43 9.92 0.76 2.01
CA GLU A 43 9.79 -0.44 1.17
C GLU A 43 8.57 -0.35 0.25
N LEU A 44 7.43 0.15 0.75
CA LEU A 44 6.23 0.36 -0.05
C LEU A 44 6.46 1.37 -1.16
N VAL A 45 7.11 2.51 -0.86
CA VAL A 45 7.43 3.52 -1.89
C VAL A 45 8.36 2.94 -2.96
N MET A 46 9.39 2.18 -2.57
CA MET A 46 10.29 1.54 -3.53
C MET A 46 9.55 0.54 -4.43
N ALA A 47 8.64 -0.26 -3.87
CA ALA A 47 7.83 -1.22 -4.63
C ALA A 47 6.86 -0.50 -5.59
N LEU A 48 6.28 0.62 -5.17
CA LEU A 48 5.41 1.44 -6.01
C LEU A 48 6.20 2.14 -7.12
N GLU A 49 7.41 2.62 -6.86
CA GLU A 49 8.29 3.18 -7.91
C GLU A 49 8.58 2.13 -8.99
N GLU A 50 8.88 0.89 -8.63
CA GLU A 50 9.12 -0.21 -9.60
C GLU A 50 7.85 -0.64 -10.35
N GLU A 51 6.69 -0.68 -9.69
CA GLU A 51 5.43 -1.07 -10.33
C GLU A 51 4.89 0.02 -11.27
N PHE A 52 5.13 1.30 -10.99
CA PHE A 52 4.53 2.42 -11.74
C PHE A 52 5.48 3.14 -12.73
N ASP A 53 6.79 2.87 -12.73
CA ASP A 53 7.72 3.24 -13.81
C ASP A 53 7.53 2.39 -15.09
#